data_AF-A0A7J7QWN6-F1
#
_entry.id   AF-A0A7J7QWN6-F1
#
_cell.length_a   1.000
_cell.length_b   1.000
_cell.length_c   1.000
_cell.angle_alpha   90.00
_cell.angle_beta   90.00
_cell.angle_gamma   90.00
#
_symmetry.space_group_name_H-M   'P 1'
#
loop_
_entity.id
_entity.type
_entity.pdbx_description
1 polymer ?
#
loop_
_entity_poly.entity_id
_entity_poly.type
_entity_poly.pdbx_seq_one_letter_code
_entity_poly.pdbx_strand_id
1 'polypeptide(L)'
;MVYSPRTGILLNNELLDLCWRRRPGAQGTPPPVPGERPPSSMVPSILVNTAQGSKLVIGGAGGELIISAVVQVIVNKLWLGLDLGAAVAAPILHVNDKGQVEFEPHFPEEVKRGLERRGQKQAWRLFFLNVVQAVFQDGACVQAASDPRKQGEAAGY
;
A
#
# COMPACT_ATOMS: atom_id res chain seq x y z
N MET A 1 -19.97 -2.68 12.16
CA MET A 1 -20.36 -2.07 10.87
C MET A 1 -21.71 -1.40 11.08
N VAL A 2 -21.84 -0.13 10.71
CA VAL A 2 -23.10 0.64 10.83
C VAL A 2 -23.58 0.98 9.43
N TYR A 3 -24.86 0.76 9.15
CA TYR A 3 -25.46 1.06 7.85
C TYR A 3 -26.85 1.66 8.00
N SER A 4 -27.27 2.42 7.00
CA SER A 4 -28.61 2.98 6.92
C SER A 4 -29.59 1.94 6.35
N PRO A 5 -30.61 1.49 7.09
CA PRO A 5 -31.56 0.49 6.59
C PRO A 5 -32.46 1.03 5.46
N ARG A 6 -32.58 2.36 5.31
CA ARG A 6 -33.39 3.00 4.26
C ARG A 6 -32.62 3.15 2.93
N THR A 7 -31.32 3.40 3.01
CA THR A 7 -30.50 3.72 1.82
C THR A 7 -29.47 2.65 1.48
N GLY A 8 -29.18 1.71 2.39
CA GLY A 8 -28.13 0.71 2.24
C GLY A 8 -26.70 1.24 2.38
N ILE A 9 -26.53 2.54 2.66
CA ILE A 9 -25.19 3.16 2.77
C ILE A 9 -24.50 2.63 4.04
N LEU A 10 -23.30 2.06 3.86
CA LEU A 10 -22.36 1.74 4.93
C LEU A 10 -21.62 3.01 5.35
N LEU A 11 -21.61 3.32 6.65
CA LEU A 11 -20.89 4.48 7.16
C LEU A 11 -19.42 4.11 7.43
N ASN A 12 -18.49 5.00 7.03
CA ASN A 12 -17.08 4.84 7.37
C ASN A 12 -16.83 5.04 8.86
N ASN A 13 -15.63 4.67 9.29
CA ASN A 13 -15.11 4.89 10.64
C ASN A 13 -13.82 5.72 10.61
N GLU A 14 -13.71 6.70 9.70
CA GLU A 14 -12.46 7.43 9.39
C GLU A 14 -11.88 8.19 10.60
N LEU A 15 -12.71 8.53 11.59
CA LEU A 15 -12.23 9.14 12.84
C LEU A 15 -11.24 8.22 13.60
N LEU A 16 -11.24 6.91 13.31
CA LEU A 16 -10.24 5.97 13.84
C LEU A 16 -8.82 6.38 13.45
N ASP A 17 -8.63 6.97 12.26
CA ASP A 17 -7.30 7.32 11.80
C ASP A 17 -6.66 8.37 12.70
N LEU A 18 -7.42 9.20 13.41
CA LEU A 18 -6.92 10.16 14.42
C LEU A 18 -6.29 9.51 15.67
N CYS A 19 -6.45 8.20 15.86
CA CYS A 19 -5.84 7.47 16.97
C CYS A 19 -4.31 7.58 17.00
N TRP A 20 -3.66 7.93 15.89
CA TRP A 20 -2.22 8.23 15.83
C TRP A 20 -1.77 9.28 16.86
N ARG A 21 -2.66 10.19 17.28
CA ARG A 21 -2.37 11.25 18.28
C ARG A 21 -2.14 10.71 19.68
N ARG A 22 -2.54 9.47 19.95
CA ARG A 22 -2.41 8.88 21.27
C ARG A 22 -0.94 8.77 21.63
N ARG A 23 -0.52 9.55 22.62
CA ARG A 23 0.84 9.48 23.15
C ARG A 23 1.01 8.21 24.00
N PRO A 24 2.23 7.62 24.05
CA PRO A 24 2.54 6.58 25.02
C PRO A 24 2.17 7.03 26.45
N GLY A 25 1.43 6.20 27.18
CA GLY A 25 0.97 6.50 28.54
C GLY A 25 -0.27 7.41 28.64
N ALA A 26 -0.83 7.90 27.53
CA ALA A 26 -2.06 8.69 27.56
C ALA A 26 -3.31 7.81 27.81
N GLN A 27 -4.23 8.35 28.62
CA GLN A 27 -5.52 7.71 28.91
C GLN A 27 -6.48 7.70 27.71
N GLY A 28 -6.27 8.56 26.72
CA GLY A 28 -7.10 8.64 25.52
C GLY A 28 -6.46 9.40 24.38
N THR A 29 -7.12 9.39 23.23
CA THR A 29 -6.76 10.18 22.05
C THR A 29 -7.40 11.57 22.18
N PRO A 30 -6.67 12.67 21.94
CA PRO A 30 -7.26 14.00 21.86
C PRO A 30 -8.47 14.02 20.91
N PRO A 31 -9.59 14.71 21.26
CA PRO A 31 -10.79 14.69 20.45
C PRO A 31 -10.57 15.35 19.09
N PRO A 32 -11.32 14.94 18.05
CA PRO A 32 -11.34 15.62 16.76
C PRO A 32 -11.88 17.05 16.89
N VAL A 33 -11.41 17.95 16.01
CA VAL A 33 -11.98 19.29 15.85
C VAL A 33 -12.98 19.30 14.67
N PRO A 34 -14.10 20.03 14.74
CA PRO A 34 -15.02 20.14 13.60
C PRO A 34 -14.31 20.61 12.32
N GLY A 35 -14.56 19.91 11.21
CA GLY A 35 -13.95 20.20 9.90
C GLY A 35 -12.55 19.62 9.70
N GLU A 36 -11.97 19.00 10.73
CA GLU A 36 -10.67 18.35 10.65
C GLU A 36 -10.70 17.09 9.76
N ARG A 37 -9.62 16.89 9.01
CA ARG A 37 -9.41 15.70 8.17
C ARG A 37 -8.39 14.78 8.84
N PRO A 38 -8.73 13.51 9.11
CA PRO A 38 -7.75 12.53 9.59
C PRO A 38 -6.61 12.34 8.57
N PRO A 39 -5.38 12.04 9.02
CA PRO A 39 -4.32 11.66 8.11
C PRO A 39 -4.65 10.34 7.43
N SER A 40 -4.10 10.12 6.24
CA SER A 40 -4.32 8.88 5.49
C SER A 40 -3.00 8.38 4.91
N SER A 41 -2.86 7.06 4.80
CA SER A 41 -1.77 6.42 4.07
C SER A 41 -2.04 6.29 2.57
N MET A 42 -3.20 6.74 2.07
CA MET A 42 -3.52 6.71 0.65
C MET A 42 -2.51 7.51 -0.18
N VAL A 43 -2.01 6.89 -1.26
CA VAL A 43 -1.04 7.52 -2.18
C VAL A 43 -1.39 7.23 -3.66
N PRO A 44 -2.59 7.61 -4.13
CA PRO A 44 -2.91 7.52 -5.55
C PRO A 44 -1.94 8.42 -6.34
N SER A 45 -1.24 7.84 -7.30
CA SER A 45 -0.09 8.47 -7.96
C SER A 45 -0.15 8.30 -9.47
N ILE A 46 0.27 9.34 -10.19
CA ILE A 46 0.49 9.32 -11.64
C ILE A 46 1.92 9.76 -11.88
N LEU A 47 2.74 8.87 -12.42
CA LEU A 47 4.11 9.17 -12.82
C LEU A 47 4.12 9.37 -14.34
N VAL A 48 4.67 10.50 -14.78
CA VAL A 48 4.72 10.87 -16.21
C VAL A 48 6.18 11.05 -16.61
N ASN A 49 6.64 10.24 -17.57
CA ASN A 49 7.93 10.43 -18.21
C ASN A 49 7.72 11.12 -19.55
N THR A 50 7.98 12.44 -19.60
CA THR A 50 7.81 13.24 -20.81
C THR A 50 8.86 12.93 -21.88
N ALA A 51 10.06 12.46 -21.48
CA ALA A 51 11.13 12.15 -22.42
C ALA A 51 10.88 10.85 -23.19
N GLN A 52 10.30 9.84 -22.53
CA GLN A 52 9.98 8.54 -23.13
C GLN A 52 8.51 8.42 -23.56
N GLY A 53 7.66 9.36 -23.13
CA GLY A 53 6.22 9.32 -23.40
C GLY A 53 5.45 8.28 -22.57
N SER A 54 6.08 7.67 -21.57
CA SER A 54 5.48 6.63 -20.73
C SER A 54 4.78 7.20 -19.49
N LYS A 55 3.78 6.47 -18.97
CA LYS A 55 2.99 6.85 -17.80
C LYS A 55 2.70 5.64 -16.92
N LEU A 56 2.70 5.84 -15.61
CA LEU A 56 2.24 4.85 -14.63
C LEU A 56 1.16 5.47 -13.76
N VAL A 57 -0.05 4.92 -13.80
CA VAL A 57 -1.14 5.22 -12.86
C VAL A 57 -1.17 4.10 -11.83
N ILE A 58 -1.05 4.43 -10.55
CA ILE A 58 -0.92 3.44 -9.49
C ILE A 58 -1.54 3.91 -8.18
N GLY A 59 -2.12 2.98 -7.43
CA GLY A 59 -2.61 3.22 -6.08
C GLY A 59 -2.83 1.91 -5.35
N GLY A 60 -3.20 1.98 -4.07
CA GLY A 60 -3.38 0.78 -3.28
C GLY A 60 -4.27 0.92 -2.07
N ALA A 61 -4.52 -0.22 -1.42
CA ALA A 61 -5.26 -0.38 -0.18
C ALA A 61 -4.47 -1.27 0.80
N GLY A 62 -4.73 -1.16 2.10
CA GLY A 62 -4.02 -1.93 3.14
C GLY A 62 -3.57 -1.13 4.37
N GLY A 63 -4.22 0.00 4.67
CA GLY A 63 -3.84 0.85 5.81
C GLY A 63 -2.41 1.38 5.67
N GLU A 64 -1.61 1.28 6.73
CA GLU A 64 -0.20 1.73 6.73
C GLU A 64 0.69 1.02 5.69
N LEU A 65 0.28 -0.16 5.20
CA LEU A 65 1.02 -0.90 4.17
C LEU A 65 0.93 -0.25 2.79
N ILE A 66 -0.04 0.66 2.56
CA ILE A 66 -0.29 1.28 1.25
C ILE A 66 0.98 1.93 0.69
N ILE A 67 1.67 2.73 1.50
CA ILE A 67 2.85 3.48 1.07
C ILE A 67 3.96 2.51 0.65
N SER A 68 4.28 1.52 1.49
CA SER A 68 5.31 0.53 1.20
C SER A 68 4.99 -0.31 -0.03
N ALA A 69 3.73 -0.73 -0.20
CA ALA A 69 3.29 -1.53 -1.33
C ALA A 69 3.45 -0.76 -2.65
N VAL A 70 2.91 0.46 -2.72
CA VAL A 70 2.97 1.30 -3.94
C VAL A 70 4.42 1.61 -4.31
N VAL A 71 5.26 1.99 -3.35
CA VAL A 71 6.67 2.29 -3.61
C VAL A 71 7.41 1.06 -4.12
N GLN A 72 7.19 -0.12 -3.55
CA GLN A 72 7.86 -1.34 -4.02
C GLN A 72 7.41 -1.75 -5.42
N VAL A 73 6.13 -1.59 -5.77
CA VAL A 73 5.67 -1.82 -7.14
C VAL A 73 6.31 -0.84 -8.13
N ILE A 74 6.43 0.45 -7.76
CA ILE A 74 7.13 1.46 -8.57
C ILE A 74 8.60 1.07 -8.77
N VAL A 75 9.30 0.69 -7.70
CA VAL A 75 10.71 0.24 -7.77
C VAL A 75 10.85 -1.00 -8.64
N ASN A 76 9.99 -2.00 -8.44
CA ASN A 76 9.99 -3.23 -9.22
C ASN A 76 9.79 -2.97 -10.72
N LYS A 77 8.81 -2.13 -11.08
CA LYS A 77 8.52 -1.82 -12.48
C LYS A 77 9.57 -0.92 -13.13
N LEU A 78 9.93 0.19 -12.48
CA LEU A 78 10.74 1.24 -13.12
C LEU A 78 12.25 1.05 -12.94
N TRP A 79 12.71 0.52 -11.80
CA TRP A 79 14.14 0.34 -11.52
C TRP A 79 14.62 -1.08 -11.80
N LEU A 80 13.84 -2.08 -11.38
CA LEU A 80 14.21 -3.49 -11.55
C LEU A 80 13.69 -4.09 -12.87
N GLY A 81 12.86 -3.35 -13.61
CA GLY A 81 12.41 -3.73 -14.95
C GLY A 81 11.45 -4.92 -14.98
N LEU A 82 10.77 -5.23 -13.88
CA LEU A 82 9.77 -6.31 -13.86
C LEU A 82 8.59 -5.96 -14.77
N ASP A 83 7.97 -6.99 -15.35
CA ASP A 83 6.65 -6.83 -15.96
C ASP A 83 5.63 -6.30 -14.93
N LEU A 84 4.63 -5.53 -15.37
CA LEU A 84 3.70 -4.88 -14.45
C LEU A 84 2.95 -5.88 -13.56
N GLY A 85 2.52 -7.02 -14.09
CA GLY A 85 1.85 -8.06 -13.32
C GLY A 85 2.78 -8.67 -12.27
N ALA A 86 4.02 -8.96 -12.66
CA ALA A 86 5.04 -9.47 -11.74
C ALA A 86 5.42 -8.44 -10.66
N ALA A 87 5.50 -7.15 -11.00
CA ALA A 87 5.79 -6.08 -10.07
C ALA A 87 4.71 -5.95 -8.99
N VAL A 88 3.42 -6.04 -9.37
CA VAL A 88 2.28 -6.04 -8.45
C VAL A 88 2.23 -7.31 -7.60
N ALA A 89 2.49 -8.49 -8.20
CA ALA A 89 2.42 -9.77 -7.50
C ALA A 89 3.60 -10.04 -6.56
N ALA A 90 4.73 -9.33 -6.72
CA ALA A 90 5.91 -9.52 -5.89
C ALA A 90 5.59 -9.30 -4.39
N PRO A 91 6.12 -10.14 -3.48
CA PRO A 91 5.91 -9.97 -2.05
C PRO A 91 6.61 -8.70 -1.56
N ILE A 92 6.01 -8.00 -0.59
CA ILE A 92 6.56 -6.73 -0.07
C ILE A 92 7.11 -6.87 1.35
N LEU A 93 7.94 -5.91 1.75
CA LEU A 93 8.27 -5.65 3.15
C LEU A 93 7.68 -4.31 3.62
N HIS A 94 7.50 -4.15 4.92
CA HIS A 94 7.09 -2.90 5.55
C HIS A 94 7.92 -2.67 6.82
N VAL A 95 8.21 -1.41 7.15
CA VAL A 95 8.88 -1.06 8.39
C VAL A 95 7.87 -0.39 9.30
N ASN A 96 7.57 -1.00 10.45
CA ASN A 96 6.56 -0.51 11.37
C ASN A 96 7.05 0.69 12.20
N ASP A 97 6.15 1.23 13.02
CA ASP A 97 6.39 2.38 13.91
C ASP A 97 7.54 2.19 14.92
N LYS A 98 7.95 0.95 15.18
CA LYS A 98 9.09 0.59 16.05
C LYS A 98 10.39 0.38 15.28
N GLY A 99 10.40 0.63 13.97
CA GLY A 99 11.56 0.41 13.10
C GLY A 99 11.87 -1.08 12.87
N GLN A 100 10.89 -1.97 13.04
CA GLN A 100 11.04 -3.40 12.78
C GLN A 100 10.49 -3.75 11.41
N VAL A 101 11.11 -4.72 10.74
CA VAL A 101 10.74 -5.13 9.38
C VAL A 101 9.70 -6.25 9.45
N GLU A 102 8.59 -6.06 8.78
CA GLU A 102 7.52 -7.02 8.60
C GLU A 102 7.53 -7.48 7.14
N PHE A 103 7.51 -8.78 6.93
CA PHE A 103 7.57 -9.37 5.60
C PHE A 103 6.24 -10.03 5.26
N GLU A 104 5.84 -9.91 4.00
CA GLU A 104 4.77 -10.71 3.45
C GLU A 104 5.12 -12.22 3.44
N PRO A 105 4.14 -13.15 3.48
CA PRO A 105 4.42 -14.57 3.26
C PRO A 105 5.22 -14.83 1.97
N HIS A 106 6.10 -15.83 2.02
CA HIS A 106 6.99 -16.22 0.92
C HIS A 106 8.00 -15.15 0.45
N PHE A 107 8.23 -14.10 1.25
CA PHE A 107 9.29 -13.13 0.97
C PHE A 107 10.67 -13.80 0.93
N PRO A 108 11.58 -13.44 -0.01
CA PRO A 108 12.86 -14.13 -0.20
C PRO A 108 13.74 -14.22 1.06
N GLU A 109 14.12 -15.44 1.44
CA GLU A 109 14.95 -15.71 2.63
C GLU A 109 16.35 -15.10 2.56
N GLU A 110 16.92 -15.00 1.36
CA GLU A 110 18.21 -14.35 1.16
C GLU A 110 18.16 -12.87 1.60
N VAL A 111 17.09 -12.17 1.24
CA VAL A 111 16.89 -10.76 1.59
C VAL A 111 16.64 -10.60 3.08
N LYS A 112 15.81 -11.46 3.69
CA LYS A 112 15.58 -11.46 5.14
C LYS A 112 16.89 -11.59 5.92
N ARG A 113 17.69 -12.62 5.60
CA ARG A 113 19.00 -12.84 6.23
C ARG A 113 19.97 -11.68 5.97
N GLY A 114 19.91 -11.08 4.78
CA GLY A 114 20.70 -9.90 4.43
C GLY A 114 20.38 -8.70 5.32
N LEU A 115 19.10 -8.47 5.61
CA LEU A 115 18.64 -7.39 6.51
C LEU A 115 19.00 -7.69 7.97
N GLU A 116 18.81 -8.93 8.42
CA GLU A 116 19.20 -9.36 9.79
C GLU A 116 20.69 -9.15 10.05
N ARG A 117 21.57 -9.52 9.11
CA ARG A 117 23.03 -9.27 9.21
C ARG A 117 23.38 -7.79 9.29
N ARG A 118 22.48 -6.90 8.85
CA ARG A 118 22.63 -5.44 8.93
C ARG A 118 21.98 -4.85 10.19
N GLY A 119 21.54 -5.70 11.11
CA GLY A 119 20.96 -5.30 12.40
C GLY A 119 19.47 -5.03 12.36
N GLN A 120 18.78 -5.29 11.25
CA GLN A 120 17.33 -5.15 11.18
C GLN A 120 16.64 -6.23 12.01
N LYS A 121 15.60 -5.85 12.75
CA LYS A 121 14.81 -6.77 13.57
C LYS A 121 13.53 -7.11 12.83
N GLN A 122 13.26 -8.40 12.65
CA GLN A 122 11.98 -8.84 12.12
C GLN A 122 10.88 -8.66 13.17
N ALA A 123 9.71 -8.24 12.71
CA ALA A 123 8.45 -8.31 13.45
C ALA A 123 7.45 -9.16 12.68
N TRP A 124 6.46 -9.66 13.43
CA TRP A 124 5.36 -10.42 12.86
C TRP A 124 4.07 -9.60 12.93
N ARG A 125 3.32 -9.61 11.83
CA ARG A 125 2.01 -8.98 11.70
C ARG A 125 0.97 -10.07 11.50
N LEU A 126 -0.10 -10.04 12.31
CA LEU A 126 -1.19 -11.02 12.23
C LEU A 126 -1.93 -10.96 10.87
N PHE A 127 -2.18 -9.76 10.36
CA PHE A 127 -2.86 -9.54 9.08
C PHE A 127 -1.97 -8.70 8.15
N PHE A 128 -1.32 -9.35 7.19
CA PHE A 128 -0.50 -8.69 6.18
C PHE A 128 -1.26 -8.68 4.84
N LEU A 129 -2.21 -7.76 4.69
CA LEU A 129 -2.97 -7.58 3.44
C LEU A 129 -2.72 -6.20 2.86
N ASN A 130 -2.06 -6.18 1.71
CA ASN A 130 -1.87 -5.01 0.87
C ASN A 130 -2.42 -5.31 -0.53
N VAL A 131 -2.79 -4.28 -1.27
CA VAL A 131 -3.38 -4.42 -2.61
C VAL A 131 -2.89 -3.25 -3.45
N VAL A 132 -2.34 -3.52 -4.63
CA VAL A 132 -1.95 -2.49 -5.60
C VAL A 132 -2.68 -2.70 -6.93
N GLN A 133 -3.23 -1.63 -7.47
CA GLN A 133 -3.80 -1.60 -8.82
C GLN A 133 -2.96 -0.64 -9.65
N ALA A 134 -2.60 -1.06 -10.87
CA ALA A 134 -1.71 -0.26 -11.71
C ALA A 134 -2.06 -0.37 -13.19
N VAL A 135 -1.85 0.73 -13.91
CA VAL A 135 -1.88 0.81 -15.38
C VAL A 135 -0.61 1.50 -15.85
N PHE A 136 0.14 0.82 -16.72
CA PHE A 136 1.36 1.34 -17.33
C PHE A 136 1.14 1.52 -18.83
N GLN A 137 1.43 2.71 -19.32
CA GLN A 137 1.41 3.03 -20.74
C GLN A 137 2.83 3.31 -21.22
N ASP A 138 3.22 2.67 -22.32
CA ASP A 138 4.48 2.92 -23.02
C ASP A 138 4.21 3.06 -24.52
N GLY A 139 4.25 4.29 -25.02
CA GLY A 139 3.76 4.63 -26.36
C GLY A 139 2.29 4.23 -26.56
N ALA A 140 2.04 3.35 -27.53
CA ALA A 140 0.72 2.81 -27.84
C ALA A 140 0.35 1.59 -26.97
N CYS A 141 1.31 0.96 -26.29
CA CYS A 141 1.07 -0.23 -25.49
C CYS A 141 0.54 0.15 -24.12
N VAL A 142 -0.53 -0.53 -23.68
CA VAL A 142 -1.11 -0.37 -22.35
C VAL A 142 -1.11 -1.72 -21.64
N GLN A 143 -0.54 -1.75 -20.45
CA GLN A 143 -0.57 -2.90 -19.54
C GLN A 143 -1.37 -2.51 -18.30
N ALA A 144 -2.26 -3.38 -17.83
CA ALA A 144 -2.99 -3.18 -16.59
C ALA A 144 -2.84 -4.42 -15.70
N ALA A 145 -2.69 -4.20 -14.40
CA ALA A 145 -2.52 -5.26 -13.42
C ALA A 145 -3.41 -5.01 -12.21
N SER A 146 -4.12 -6.07 -11.82
CA SER A 146 -4.87 -6.14 -10.58
C SER A 146 -4.19 -7.08 -9.60
N ASP A 147 -4.09 -6.65 -8.33
CA ASP A 147 -3.45 -7.45 -7.30
C ASP A 147 -4.15 -8.81 -7.09
N PRO A 148 -3.43 -9.94 -7.22
CA PRO A 148 -4.02 -11.26 -6.97
C PRO A 148 -4.47 -11.42 -5.51
N ARG A 149 -3.92 -10.66 -4.56
CA ARG A 149 -4.27 -10.72 -3.12
C ARG A 149 -5.72 -10.40 -2.83
N LYS A 150 -6.39 -9.64 -3.71
CA LYS A 150 -7.81 -9.28 -3.57
C LYS A 150 -8.67 -9.72 -4.77
N GLN A 151 -8.13 -10.57 -5.63
CA GLN A 151 -8.87 -11.24 -6.72
C GLN A 151 -9.60 -10.29 -7.68
N GLY A 152 -9.06 -9.08 -7.86
CA GLY A 152 -9.57 -8.15 -8.88
C GLY A 152 -9.02 -8.52 -10.26
N GLU A 153 -9.69 -8.05 -11.31
CA GLU A 153 -9.24 -8.20 -12.69
C GLU A 153 -9.28 -6.86 -13.43
N ALA A 154 -8.24 -6.60 -14.22
CA ALA A 154 -8.19 -5.45 -15.11
C ALA A 154 -8.83 -5.80 -16.46
N ALA A 155 -9.44 -4.81 -17.11
CA ALA A 155 -10.06 -4.96 -18.43
C ALA A 155 -9.83 -3.71 -19.29
N GLY A 156 -9.85 -3.87 -20.62
CA GLY A 156 -9.64 -2.80 -21.60
C GLY A 156 -10.01 -3.24 -23.02
N TYR A 157 -9.88 -2.35 -24.00
CA TYR A 157 -10.13 -2.57 -25.43
C TYR A 157 -9.10 -1.84 -26.30
#